data_AF-A0A158M0Q8-F1
#
_entry.id   AF-A0A158M0Q8-F1
#
_cell.length_a   1.000
_cell.length_b   1.000
_cell.length_c   1.000
_cell.angle_alpha   90.00
_cell.angle_beta   90.00
_cell.angle_gamma   90.00
#
_symmetry.space_group_name_H-M   'P 1'
#
loop_
_entity.id
_entity.type
_entity.pdbx_description
1 polymer ?
#
loop_
_entity_poly.entity_id
_entity_poly.type
_entity_poly.pdbx_seq_one_letter_code
_entity_poly.pdbx_strand_id
1 'polypeptide(L)'
;MQIYLSNAGSITLRNPKDFRRLDVLADPQPRERLEQAIARVGRREDERHLRLAPSVLRFLSQHAGDPQWEADFSAMVDYAAQHGWVNERGDIRAHMIVNERDEVVSIDDFKAAMRALPAGISAISTGDGQQVAGMIVSSLTSISAEPPMVGFFVQQTSSARDALVRNGRFVANVLGEDHDDVIQAFLRQPQGEARFASGGWAMTEQGLPVLGDALASIECDIVCTEVLGTHDLIVGKIRKTTCRPAQPVINFNSATHRLSRLQ
;
A
#
# COMPACT_ATOMS: atom_id res chain seq x y z
N MET A 1 7.17 -13.98 -22.81
CA MET A 1 6.66 -13.92 -21.43
C MET A 1 7.70 -13.18 -20.63
N GLN A 2 7.31 -12.17 -19.86
CA GLN A 2 8.26 -11.32 -19.16
C GLN A 2 7.79 -11.06 -17.74
N ILE A 3 8.62 -11.35 -16.73
CA ILE A 3 8.37 -10.86 -15.37
C ILE A 3 8.79 -9.40 -15.32
N TYR A 4 7.94 -8.53 -14.80
CA TYR A 4 8.26 -7.13 -14.56
C TYR A 4 8.34 -6.85 -13.06
N LEU A 5 9.51 -6.38 -12.62
CA LEU A 5 9.85 -5.98 -11.26
C LEU A 5 9.89 -4.45 -11.18
N SER A 6 8.78 -3.84 -10.79
CA SER A 6 8.73 -2.37 -10.68
C SER A 6 9.51 -1.86 -9.47
N ASN A 7 10.05 -0.65 -9.55
CA ASN A 7 10.68 -0.01 -8.39
C ASN A 7 9.65 0.45 -7.32
N ALA A 8 8.36 0.42 -7.66
CA ALA A 8 7.22 0.62 -6.78
C ALA A 8 6.83 -0.63 -5.96
N GLY A 9 7.48 -1.78 -6.18
CA GLY A 9 7.29 -3.01 -5.40
C GLY A 9 6.30 -4.02 -6.01
N SER A 10 5.67 -3.69 -7.15
CA SER A 10 4.83 -4.63 -7.89
C SER A 10 5.66 -5.64 -8.69
N ILE A 11 5.15 -6.88 -8.77
CA ILE A 11 5.67 -7.98 -9.57
C ILE A 11 4.53 -8.46 -10.47
N THR A 12 4.71 -8.40 -11.79
CA THR A 12 3.66 -8.75 -12.75
C THR A 12 4.21 -9.63 -13.86
N LEU A 13 3.36 -10.46 -14.46
CA LEU A 13 3.69 -11.20 -15.68
C LEU A 13 3.08 -10.49 -16.89
N ARG A 14 3.95 -10.07 -17.81
CA ARG A 14 3.56 -9.45 -19.08
C ARG A 14 3.62 -10.48 -20.20
N ASN A 15 2.68 -10.37 -21.14
CA ASN A 15 2.57 -11.27 -22.29
C ASN A 15 2.58 -12.77 -21.86
N PRO A 16 1.64 -13.20 -21.00
CA PRO A 16 1.65 -14.54 -20.38
C PRO A 16 1.44 -15.69 -21.38
N LYS A 17 1.08 -15.39 -22.64
CA LYS A 17 0.92 -16.37 -23.73
C LYS A 17 2.08 -16.37 -24.75
N ASP A 18 3.09 -15.53 -24.57
CA ASP A 18 4.27 -15.48 -25.45
C ASP A 18 5.35 -16.44 -24.93
N PHE A 19 5.31 -17.70 -25.34
CA PHE A 19 6.26 -18.73 -24.86
C PHE A 19 7.61 -18.75 -25.62
N ARG A 20 7.82 -17.81 -26.55
CA ARG A 20 9.04 -17.75 -27.38
C ARG A 20 10.23 -17.13 -26.64
N ARG A 21 9.98 -16.44 -25.53
CA ARG A 21 11.01 -15.80 -24.70
C ARG A 21 10.58 -15.79 -23.24
N LEU A 22 11.57 -15.91 -22.35
CA LEU A 22 11.42 -15.73 -20.92
C LEU A 22 12.50 -14.79 -20.41
N ASP A 23 12.09 -13.61 -20.00
CA ASP A 23 12.99 -12.57 -19.51
C ASP A 23 12.41 -11.83 -18.30
N VAL A 24 13.27 -11.12 -17.58
CA VAL A 24 12.91 -10.31 -16.42
C VAL A 24 13.29 -8.88 -16.70
N LEU A 25 12.32 -7.98 -16.63
CA LEU A 25 12.53 -6.55 -16.73
C LEU A 25 12.45 -5.93 -15.33
N ALA A 26 13.44 -5.15 -14.93
CA ALA A 26 13.45 -4.45 -13.65
C ALA A 26 13.64 -2.94 -13.85
N ASP A 27 12.90 -2.13 -13.11
CA ASP A 27 13.17 -0.69 -13.07
C ASP A 27 14.43 -0.38 -12.24
N PRO A 28 15.12 0.75 -12.49
CA PRO A 28 16.17 1.26 -11.63
C PRO A 28 15.71 1.38 -10.18
N GLN A 29 16.40 0.68 -9.28
CA GLN A 29 16.10 0.69 -7.85
C GLN A 29 17.32 0.27 -7.02
N PRO A 30 17.35 0.57 -5.71
CA PRO A 30 18.42 0.13 -4.83
C PRO A 30 18.60 -1.40 -4.87
N ARG A 31 19.85 -1.87 -4.82
CA ARG A 31 20.19 -3.30 -4.92
C ARG A 31 19.43 -4.15 -3.91
N GLU A 32 19.31 -3.67 -2.66
CA GLU A 32 18.58 -4.39 -1.61
C GLU A 32 17.10 -4.64 -1.99
N ARG A 33 16.40 -3.62 -2.49
CA ARG A 33 15.00 -3.74 -2.94
C ARG A 33 14.88 -4.69 -4.13
N LEU A 34 15.81 -4.60 -5.08
CA LEU A 34 15.85 -5.50 -6.22
C LEU A 34 16.03 -6.97 -5.79
N GLU A 35 16.94 -7.25 -4.85
CA GLU A 35 17.15 -8.61 -4.33
C GLU A 35 15.91 -9.13 -3.58
N GLN A 36 15.22 -8.29 -2.81
CA GLN A 36 13.95 -8.65 -2.17
C GLN A 36 12.87 -9.00 -3.21
N ALA A 37 12.77 -8.23 -4.31
CA ALA A 37 11.84 -8.51 -5.39
C ALA A 37 12.21 -9.81 -6.14
N ILE A 38 13.50 -10.05 -6.41
CA ILE A 38 13.99 -11.29 -7.04
C ILE A 38 13.67 -12.51 -6.19
N ALA A 39 13.84 -12.43 -4.87
CA ALA A 39 13.55 -13.53 -3.94
C ALA A 39 12.09 -14.00 -4.00
N ARG A 40 11.15 -13.15 -4.44
CA ARG A 40 9.74 -13.51 -4.61
C ARG A 40 9.44 -14.30 -5.89
N VAL A 41 10.36 -14.27 -6.88
CA VAL A 41 10.18 -14.94 -8.19
C VAL A 41 11.18 -16.05 -8.45
N GLY A 42 12.27 -16.09 -7.70
CA GLY A 42 13.33 -17.07 -7.88
C GLY A 42 14.61 -16.68 -7.15
N ARG A 43 15.75 -16.83 -7.81
CA ARG A 43 17.06 -16.43 -7.28
C ARG A 43 17.97 -15.86 -8.34
N ARG A 44 18.89 -15.00 -7.93
CA ARG A 44 19.97 -14.52 -8.80
C ARG A 44 20.97 -15.64 -9.08
N GLU A 45 21.33 -15.83 -10.35
CA GLU A 45 22.41 -16.71 -10.78
C GLU A 45 23.69 -15.93 -11.02
N ASP A 46 23.59 -14.84 -11.79
CA ASP A 46 24.71 -13.95 -12.09
C ASP A 46 24.19 -12.50 -12.31
N GLU A 47 25.04 -11.61 -12.84
CA GLU A 47 24.67 -10.21 -13.09
C GLU A 47 23.51 -10.06 -14.08
N ARG A 48 23.42 -10.96 -15.06
CA ARG A 48 22.46 -10.89 -16.17
C ARG A 48 21.40 -12.00 -16.15
N HIS A 49 21.49 -12.96 -15.24
CA HIS A 49 20.57 -14.10 -15.22
C HIS A 49 19.96 -14.36 -13.84
N LEU A 50 18.69 -14.71 -13.89
CA LEU A 50 17.92 -15.20 -12.76
C LEU A 50 17.46 -16.64 -13.02
N ARG A 51 17.26 -17.41 -11.96
CA ARG A 51 16.62 -18.72 -11.96
C ARG A 51 15.23 -18.56 -11.40
N LEU A 52 14.23 -18.65 -12.27
CA LEU A 52 12.82 -18.45 -11.96
C LEU A 52 12.14 -19.77 -11.61
N ALA A 53 11.34 -19.76 -10.55
CA ALA A 53 10.53 -20.92 -10.19
C ALA A 53 9.31 -21.03 -11.13
N PRO A 54 9.10 -22.16 -11.83
CA PRO A 54 7.94 -22.33 -12.73
C PRO A 54 6.59 -22.14 -12.01
N SER A 55 6.51 -22.48 -10.73
CA SER A 55 5.31 -22.28 -9.90
C SER A 55 4.94 -20.80 -9.78
N VAL A 56 5.92 -19.89 -9.71
CA VAL A 56 5.66 -18.44 -9.67
C VAL A 56 5.15 -17.93 -11.01
N LEU A 57 5.69 -18.43 -12.13
CA LEU A 57 5.19 -18.08 -13.46
C LEU A 57 3.73 -18.48 -13.63
N ARG A 58 3.36 -19.70 -13.20
CA ARG A 58 1.95 -20.14 -13.18
C ARG A 58 1.10 -19.24 -12.32
N PHE A 59 1.54 -18.96 -11.09
CA PHE A 59 0.82 -18.10 -10.15
C PHE A 59 0.53 -16.72 -10.73
N LEU A 60 1.51 -16.10 -11.43
CA LEU A 60 1.35 -14.77 -12.00
C LEU A 60 0.56 -14.74 -13.32
N SER A 61 0.40 -15.87 -14.02
CA SER A 61 -0.10 -15.91 -15.40
C SER A 61 -1.58 -15.61 -15.56
N GLN A 62 -2.40 -15.74 -14.50
CA GLN A 62 -3.88 -15.73 -14.53
C GLN A 62 -4.51 -16.79 -15.47
N HIS A 63 -3.74 -17.41 -16.35
CA HIS A 63 -4.14 -18.50 -17.27
C HIS A 63 -3.74 -19.89 -16.78
N ALA A 64 -3.12 -20.00 -15.60
CA ALA A 64 -2.79 -21.31 -15.03
C ALA A 64 -4.06 -22.15 -14.84
N GLY A 65 -3.99 -23.42 -15.24
CA GLY A 65 -5.13 -24.32 -15.29
C GLY A 65 -5.92 -24.34 -16.61
N ASP A 66 -5.69 -23.40 -17.54
CA ASP A 66 -6.16 -23.55 -18.92
C ASP A 66 -5.37 -24.69 -19.63
N PRO A 67 -6.05 -25.71 -20.20
CA PRO A 67 -5.34 -26.87 -20.75
C PRO A 67 -4.37 -26.55 -21.89
N GLN A 68 -4.73 -25.59 -22.75
CA GLN A 68 -3.87 -25.19 -23.86
C GLN A 68 -2.66 -24.42 -23.33
N TRP A 69 -2.90 -23.52 -22.38
CA TRP A 69 -1.83 -22.76 -21.75
C TRP A 69 -0.84 -23.66 -21.00
N GLU A 70 -1.30 -24.67 -20.26
CA GLU A 70 -0.43 -25.62 -19.55
C GLU A 70 0.39 -26.48 -20.52
N ALA A 71 -0.19 -26.88 -21.66
CA ALA A 71 0.53 -27.61 -22.70
C ALA A 71 1.64 -26.75 -23.31
N ASP A 72 1.34 -25.51 -23.68
CA ASP A 72 2.32 -24.58 -24.25
C ASP A 72 3.40 -24.19 -23.23
N PHE A 73 3.03 -24.01 -21.95
CA PHE A 73 3.98 -23.76 -20.87
C PHE A 73 4.90 -24.97 -20.63
N SER A 74 4.36 -26.20 -20.63
CA SER A 74 5.18 -27.41 -20.51
C SER A 74 6.16 -27.53 -21.67
N ALA A 75 5.71 -27.28 -22.90
CA ALA A 75 6.56 -27.30 -24.09
C ALA A 75 7.71 -26.27 -23.99
N MET A 76 7.44 -25.09 -23.46
CA MET A 76 8.47 -24.08 -23.18
C MET A 76 9.50 -24.56 -22.15
N VAL A 77 9.05 -25.20 -21.06
CA VAL A 77 9.93 -25.74 -20.02
C VAL A 77 10.79 -26.88 -20.56
N ASP A 78 10.22 -27.78 -21.35
CA ASP A 78 10.92 -28.90 -21.97
C ASP A 78 11.99 -28.39 -22.96
N TYR A 79 11.64 -27.39 -23.78
CA TYR A 79 12.60 -26.72 -24.67
C TYR A 79 13.75 -26.11 -23.88
N ALA A 80 13.47 -25.41 -22.77
CA ALA A 80 14.50 -24.84 -21.91
C ALA A 80 15.39 -25.92 -21.27
N ALA A 81 14.83 -27.05 -20.87
CA ALA A 81 15.57 -28.17 -20.29
C ALA A 81 16.55 -28.78 -21.31
N GLN A 82 16.12 -28.96 -22.57
CA GLN A 82 16.97 -29.46 -23.66
C GLN A 82 18.18 -28.56 -23.93
N HIS A 83 18.09 -27.27 -23.61
CA HIS A 83 19.17 -26.29 -23.79
C HIS A 83 19.97 -26.04 -22.51
N GLY A 84 19.75 -26.82 -21.44
CA GLY A 84 20.45 -26.67 -20.15
C GLY A 84 20.05 -25.40 -19.37
N TRP A 85 18.92 -24.79 -19.72
CA TRP A 85 18.41 -23.60 -19.02
C TRP A 85 17.55 -23.95 -17.81
N VAL A 86 17.28 -25.24 -17.57
CA VAL A 86 16.60 -25.72 -16.37
C VAL A 86 17.63 -26.39 -15.46
N ASN A 87 17.63 -26.03 -14.17
CA ASN A 87 18.53 -26.63 -13.18
C ASN A 87 17.90 -27.86 -12.51
N GLU A 88 18.63 -28.52 -11.61
CA GLU A 88 18.16 -29.70 -10.86
C GLU A 88 16.90 -29.46 -10.03
N ARG A 89 16.60 -28.21 -9.65
CA ARG A 89 15.39 -27.82 -8.91
C ARG A 89 14.20 -27.51 -9.82
N GLY A 90 14.40 -27.57 -11.14
CA GLY A 90 13.38 -27.18 -12.13
C GLY A 90 13.31 -25.66 -12.38
N ASP A 91 14.23 -24.85 -11.84
CA ASP A 91 14.20 -23.41 -12.08
C ASP A 91 14.73 -23.08 -13.49
N ILE A 92 14.00 -22.18 -14.17
CA ILE A 92 14.28 -21.79 -15.55
C ILE A 92 15.19 -20.55 -15.54
N ARG A 93 16.28 -20.59 -16.30
CA ARG A 93 17.17 -19.45 -16.52
C ARG A 93 16.47 -18.40 -17.37
N ALA A 94 16.45 -17.17 -16.91
CA ALA A 94 15.90 -16.01 -17.62
C ALA A 94 16.91 -14.87 -17.62
N HIS A 95 17.00 -14.16 -18.74
CA HIS A 95 17.84 -12.97 -18.83
C HIS A 95 17.16 -11.80 -18.09
N MET A 96 17.92 -11.07 -17.28
CA MET A 96 17.47 -9.87 -16.58
C MET A 96 17.95 -8.63 -17.32
N ILE A 97 17.01 -7.74 -17.59
CA ILE A 97 17.22 -6.43 -18.21
C ILE A 97 16.83 -5.39 -17.17
N VAL A 98 17.73 -4.45 -16.90
CA VAL A 98 17.41 -3.27 -16.08
C VAL A 98 17.12 -2.12 -17.03
N ASN A 99 15.96 -1.48 -16.88
CA ASN A 99 15.62 -0.28 -17.64
C ASN A 99 16.69 0.81 -17.41
N GLU A 100 17.04 1.56 -18.47
CA GLU A 100 18.04 2.63 -18.35
C GLU A 100 17.50 3.87 -17.63
N ARG A 101 16.19 4.09 -17.71
CA ARG A 101 15.47 5.21 -17.07
C ARG A 101 14.09 4.75 -16.62
N ASP A 102 13.71 5.16 -15.42
CA ASP A 102 12.32 5.26 -15.00
C ASP A 102 11.98 6.75 -15.01
N GLU A 103 11.36 7.22 -16.09
CA GLU A 103 11.06 8.64 -16.26
C GLU A 103 9.89 9.04 -15.35
N VAL A 104 10.25 9.58 -14.19
CA VAL A 104 9.30 10.13 -13.22
C VAL A 104 9.48 11.65 -13.09
N VAL A 105 8.41 12.32 -12.68
CA VAL A 105 8.46 13.76 -12.37
C VAL A 105 9.36 14.03 -11.15
N SER A 106 9.83 15.27 -11.01
CA SER A 106 10.61 15.66 -9.84
C SER A 106 9.77 15.61 -8.55
N ILE A 107 10.43 15.52 -7.39
CA ILE A 107 9.73 15.59 -6.08
C ILE A 107 8.96 16.91 -5.94
N ASP A 108 9.49 18.00 -6.48
CA ASP A 108 8.86 19.31 -6.40
C ASP A 108 7.62 19.39 -7.30
N ASP A 109 7.68 18.83 -8.52
CA ASP A 109 6.51 18.72 -9.41
C ASP A 109 5.41 17.85 -8.79
N PHE A 110 5.79 16.70 -8.20
CA PHE A 110 4.85 15.85 -7.48
C PHE A 110 4.19 16.61 -6.33
N LYS A 111 4.96 17.30 -5.48
CA LYS A 111 4.42 18.10 -4.37
C LYS A 111 3.53 19.23 -4.87
N ALA A 112 3.90 19.90 -5.96
CA ALA A 112 3.10 20.96 -6.57
C ALA A 112 1.74 20.42 -7.04
N ALA A 113 1.73 19.28 -7.73
CA ALA A 113 0.49 18.61 -8.14
C ALA A 113 -0.37 18.20 -6.94
N MET A 114 0.24 17.62 -5.89
CA MET A 114 -0.51 17.17 -4.71
C MET A 114 -1.08 18.33 -3.89
N ARG A 115 -0.41 19.50 -3.86
CA ARG A 115 -0.94 20.72 -3.22
C ARG A 115 -2.20 21.25 -3.89
N ALA A 116 -2.38 21.00 -5.19
CA ALA A 116 -3.56 21.39 -5.93
C ALA A 116 -4.77 20.47 -5.70
N LEU A 117 -4.59 19.31 -5.06
CA LEU A 117 -5.65 18.35 -4.77
C LEU A 117 -6.18 18.56 -3.34
N PRO A 118 -7.36 19.18 -3.15
CA PRO A 118 -7.95 19.30 -1.82
C PRO A 118 -8.37 17.93 -1.30
N ALA A 119 -8.16 17.69 0.00
CA ALA A 119 -8.53 16.45 0.64
C ALA A 119 -9.11 16.68 2.05
N GLY A 120 -10.07 15.86 2.45
CA GLY A 120 -10.55 15.85 3.83
C GLY A 120 -9.45 15.42 4.80
N ILE A 121 -9.56 15.85 6.05
CA ILE A 121 -8.60 15.49 7.11
C ILE A 121 -9.23 14.43 8.01
N SER A 122 -8.46 13.41 8.38
CA SER A 122 -8.88 12.39 9.33
C SER A 122 -7.79 12.11 10.35
N ALA A 123 -8.18 11.94 11.61
CA ALA A 123 -7.33 11.36 12.64
C ALA A 123 -7.52 9.84 12.64
N ILE A 124 -6.45 9.11 12.33
CA ILE A 124 -6.40 7.66 12.51
C ILE A 124 -5.96 7.38 13.95
N SER A 125 -6.70 6.53 14.65
CA SER A 125 -6.38 6.09 16.01
C SER A 125 -6.38 4.56 16.13
N THR A 126 -5.52 4.03 16.99
CA THR A 126 -5.38 2.60 17.29
C THR A 126 -4.79 2.39 18.68
N GLY A 127 -4.82 1.15 19.17
CA GLY A 127 -4.29 0.75 20.47
C GLY A 127 -5.21 1.09 21.62
N ASP A 128 -4.79 0.77 22.83
CA ASP A 128 -5.51 1.01 24.08
C ASP A 128 -4.55 1.41 25.20
N GLY A 129 -5.10 2.01 26.27
CA GLY A 129 -4.32 2.45 27.44
C GLY A 129 -3.06 3.24 27.06
N GLN A 130 -1.90 2.79 27.55
CA GLN A 130 -0.61 3.43 27.28
C GLN A 130 -0.04 3.13 25.88
N GLN A 131 -0.67 2.23 25.12
CA GLN A 131 -0.27 1.81 23.78
C GLN A 131 -1.04 2.55 22.68
N VAL A 132 -1.85 3.56 23.03
CA VAL A 132 -2.58 4.35 22.04
C VAL A 132 -1.65 5.04 21.08
N ALA A 133 -2.06 5.05 19.82
CA ALA A 133 -1.30 5.58 18.73
C ALA A 133 -2.24 6.24 17.73
N GLY A 134 -1.82 7.35 17.13
CA GLY A 134 -2.59 7.97 16.09
C GLY A 134 -1.79 8.88 15.19
N MET A 135 -2.37 9.29 14.06
CA MET A 135 -1.77 10.19 13.08
C MET A 135 -2.86 10.95 12.31
N ILE A 136 -2.48 12.11 11.76
CA ILE A 136 -3.33 12.83 10.81
C ILE A 136 -3.04 12.31 9.40
N VAL A 137 -4.09 12.02 8.65
CA VAL A 137 -4.01 11.66 7.23
C VAL A 137 -4.95 12.54 6.41
N SER A 138 -4.51 12.88 5.20
CA SER A 138 -5.36 13.44 4.15
C SER A 138 -5.52 12.47 2.97
N SER A 139 -5.22 11.19 3.19
CA SER A 139 -5.19 10.14 2.18
C SER A 139 -6.29 9.09 2.36
N LEU A 140 -7.18 9.27 3.35
CA LEU A 140 -8.30 8.37 3.57
C LEU A 140 -9.25 8.40 2.37
N THR A 141 -9.58 7.22 1.84
CA THR A 141 -10.49 7.08 0.70
C THR A 141 -11.36 5.82 0.83
N SER A 142 -12.53 5.84 0.19
CA SER A 142 -13.38 4.66 0.05
C SER A 142 -12.78 3.66 -0.94
N ILE A 143 -12.80 2.37 -0.60
CA ILE A 143 -12.27 1.29 -1.46
C ILE A 143 -13.40 0.44 -2.04
N SER A 144 -14.36 0.01 -1.22
CA SER A 144 -15.48 -0.83 -1.66
C SER A 144 -16.70 -0.60 -0.79
N ALA A 145 -17.89 -0.78 -1.38
CA ALA A 145 -19.16 -0.84 -0.65
C ALA A 145 -19.52 -2.27 -0.22
N GLU A 146 -19.07 -3.29 -0.97
CA GLU A 146 -19.39 -4.70 -0.71
C GLU A 146 -18.14 -5.60 -0.88
N PRO A 147 -17.51 -6.05 0.22
CA PRO A 147 -17.72 -5.60 1.59
C PRO A 147 -17.28 -4.13 1.80
N PRO A 148 -17.83 -3.43 2.82
CA PRO A 148 -17.51 -2.03 3.06
C PRO A 148 -16.05 -1.88 3.52
N MET A 149 -15.27 -1.09 2.78
CA MET A 149 -13.83 -0.91 3.02
C MET A 149 -13.38 0.53 2.77
N VAL A 150 -12.45 0.99 3.60
CA VAL A 150 -11.69 2.24 3.43
C VAL A 150 -10.19 1.94 3.46
N GLY A 151 -9.38 2.84 2.93
CA GLY A 151 -7.94 2.75 3.09
C GLY A 151 -7.26 4.11 3.16
N PHE A 152 -6.02 4.09 3.65
CA PHE A 152 -5.16 5.26 3.76
C PHE A 152 -3.69 4.83 3.66
N PHE A 153 -2.82 5.80 3.42
CA PHE A 153 -1.38 5.55 3.31
C PHE A 153 -0.65 6.02 4.58
N VAL A 154 0.21 5.17 5.11
CA VAL A 154 1.12 5.48 6.22
C VAL A 154 2.57 5.40 5.75
N GLN A 155 3.36 6.44 6.01
CA GLN A 155 4.78 6.39 5.70
C GLN A 155 5.47 5.31 6.54
N GLN A 156 6.40 4.56 5.95
CA GLN A 156 7.06 3.44 6.65
C GLN A 156 7.82 3.88 7.91
N THR A 157 8.27 5.13 7.96
CA THR A 157 8.96 5.73 9.11
C THR A 157 8.02 6.37 10.13
N SER A 158 6.70 6.26 9.95
CA SER A 158 5.71 6.82 10.89
C SER A 158 5.77 6.10 12.23
N SER A 159 5.80 6.86 13.33
CA SER A 159 5.74 6.34 14.70
C SER A 159 4.44 5.59 15.02
N ALA A 160 3.38 5.78 14.23
CA ALA A 160 2.10 5.09 14.40
C ALA A 160 2.03 3.73 13.67
N ARG A 161 2.95 3.48 12.73
CA ARG A 161 2.89 2.32 11.82
C ARG A 161 2.88 1.00 12.58
N ASP A 162 3.86 0.79 13.47
CA ASP A 162 4.02 -0.49 14.14
C ASP A 162 2.84 -0.79 15.08
N ALA A 163 2.22 0.24 15.67
CA ALA A 163 1.00 0.08 16.44
C ALA A 163 -0.18 -0.35 15.56
N LEU A 164 -0.36 0.25 14.38
CA LEU A 164 -1.40 -0.13 13.42
C LEU A 164 -1.26 -1.60 13.00
N VAL A 165 -0.06 -1.99 12.56
CA VAL A 165 0.22 -3.35 12.10
C VAL A 165 0.05 -4.36 13.24
N ARG A 166 0.53 -4.05 14.45
CA ARG A 166 0.43 -4.94 15.61
C ARG A 166 -1.01 -5.11 16.09
N ASN A 167 -1.78 -4.02 16.17
CA ASN A 167 -3.14 -4.06 16.71
C ASN A 167 -4.15 -4.60 15.69
N GLY A 168 -3.87 -4.48 14.39
CA GLY A 168 -4.75 -4.98 13.33
C GLY A 168 -6.10 -4.27 13.26
N ARG A 169 -6.26 -3.13 13.94
CA ARG A 169 -7.50 -2.35 14.03
C ARG A 169 -7.23 -0.87 14.09
N PHE A 170 -8.15 -0.06 13.58
CA PHE A 170 -8.09 1.39 13.70
C PHE A 170 -9.48 2.02 13.69
N VAL A 171 -9.56 3.27 14.14
CA VAL A 171 -10.70 4.15 13.89
C VAL A 171 -10.23 5.30 13.01
N ALA A 172 -10.92 5.54 11.90
CA ALA A 172 -10.74 6.76 11.12
C ALA A 172 -11.79 7.79 11.56
N ASN A 173 -11.33 8.89 12.15
CA ASN A 173 -12.16 9.98 12.65
C ASN A 173 -12.07 11.15 11.68
N VAL A 174 -13.12 11.36 10.89
CA VAL A 174 -13.21 12.46 9.92
C VAL A 174 -13.38 13.77 10.67
N LEU A 175 -12.46 14.71 10.46
CA LEU A 175 -12.38 15.93 11.23
C LEU A 175 -13.17 17.07 10.59
N GLY A 176 -13.64 17.96 11.45
CA GLY A 176 -14.41 19.16 11.13
C GLY A 176 -13.70 20.44 11.49
N GLU A 177 -14.34 21.57 11.22
CA GLU A 177 -13.80 22.92 11.48
C GLU A 177 -13.46 23.17 12.95
N ASP A 178 -14.13 22.46 13.88
CA ASP A 178 -13.95 22.62 15.33
C ASP A 178 -12.77 21.81 15.89
N HIS A 179 -12.07 21.02 15.08
CA HIS A 179 -11.05 20.06 15.52
C HIS A 179 -9.60 20.52 15.26
N ASP A 180 -9.34 21.83 15.15
CA ASP A 180 -7.96 22.33 14.97
C ASP A 180 -7.06 21.92 16.14
N ASP A 181 -7.57 21.93 17.36
CA ASP A 181 -6.84 21.48 18.56
C ASP A 181 -6.40 20.01 18.46
N VAL A 182 -7.27 19.11 18.00
CA VAL A 182 -6.95 17.70 17.72
C VAL A 182 -5.88 17.59 16.64
N ILE A 183 -6.01 18.35 15.54
CA ILE A 183 -5.01 18.38 14.46
C ILE A 183 -3.65 18.81 15.03
N GLN A 184 -3.60 19.92 15.76
CA GLN A 184 -2.35 20.42 16.34
C GLN A 184 -1.76 19.44 17.36
N ALA A 185 -2.58 18.80 18.18
CA ALA A 185 -2.11 17.80 19.15
C ALA A 185 -1.43 16.62 18.44
N PHE A 186 -2.06 16.06 17.40
CA PHE A 186 -1.50 14.93 16.66
C PHE A 186 -0.24 15.30 15.86
N LEU A 187 -0.12 16.54 15.38
CA LEU A 187 1.04 17.01 14.63
C LEU A 187 2.23 17.40 15.52
N ARG A 188 1.99 17.89 16.73
CA ARG A 188 3.04 18.47 17.60
C ARG A 188 3.47 17.57 18.75
N GLN A 189 2.59 16.71 19.25
CA GLN A 189 2.89 15.87 20.41
C GLN A 189 3.61 14.57 20.00
N PRO A 190 4.47 14.01 20.87
CA PRO A 190 5.04 12.70 20.65
C PRO A 190 3.94 11.64 20.53
N GLN A 191 4.25 10.50 19.93
CA GLN A 191 3.33 9.36 19.87
C GLN A 191 2.89 8.95 21.29
N GLY A 192 1.60 8.63 21.49
CA GLY A 192 1.07 8.19 22.77
C GLY A 192 -0.11 9.04 23.25
N GLU A 193 -0.43 8.91 24.53
CA GLU A 193 -1.58 9.56 25.21
C GLU A 193 -1.61 11.08 25.02
N ALA A 194 -0.44 11.74 24.92
CA ALA A 194 -0.35 13.19 24.73
C ALA A 194 -1.08 13.70 23.47
N ARG A 195 -1.20 12.88 22.41
CA ARG A 195 -1.97 13.24 21.21
C ARG A 195 -3.48 13.26 21.44
N PHE A 196 -3.94 12.47 22.41
CA PHE A 196 -5.35 12.29 22.75
C PHE A 196 -5.80 13.20 23.91
N ALA A 197 -4.95 14.12 24.37
CA ALA A 197 -5.25 15.06 25.44
C ALA A 197 -6.25 16.16 25.07
N SER A 198 -6.48 16.38 23.77
CA SER A 198 -7.42 17.36 23.21
C SER A 198 -8.48 16.64 22.37
N GLY A 199 -9.72 17.11 22.44
CA GLY A 199 -10.89 16.49 21.81
C GLY A 199 -11.66 15.54 22.73
N GLY A 200 -12.92 15.24 22.37
CA GLY A 200 -13.82 14.36 23.11
C GLY A 200 -13.55 12.87 22.89
N TRP A 201 -12.33 12.40 23.19
CA TRP A 201 -11.95 11.00 22.99
C TRP A 201 -12.62 10.08 24.01
N ALA A 202 -13.16 8.96 23.51
CA ALA A 202 -13.66 7.85 24.29
C ALA A 202 -13.07 6.54 23.76
N MET A 203 -13.37 5.43 24.43
CA MET A 203 -12.99 4.10 23.95
C MET A 203 -14.20 3.42 23.29
N THR A 204 -13.99 2.80 22.14
CA THR A 204 -15.00 1.93 21.51
C THR A 204 -15.22 0.66 22.33
N GLU A 205 -16.24 -0.12 21.99
CA GLU A 205 -16.49 -1.44 22.59
C GLU A 205 -15.29 -2.39 22.41
N GLN A 206 -14.51 -2.19 21.35
CA GLN A 206 -13.31 -2.94 21.00
C GLN A 206 -12.03 -2.34 21.60
N GLY A 207 -12.16 -1.31 22.44
CA GLY A 207 -11.03 -0.69 23.13
C GLY A 207 -10.18 0.21 22.24
N LEU A 208 -10.73 0.85 21.21
CA LEU A 208 -9.96 1.80 20.38
C LEU A 208 -10.35 3.24 20.72
N PRO A 209 -9.42 4.23 20.69
CA PRO A 209 -9.78 5.64 20.83
C PRO A 209 -10.68 6.07 19.67
N VAL A 210 -11.82 6.66 19.99
CA VAL A 210 -12.79 7.22 19.04
C VAL A 210 -13.10 8.65 19.46
N LEU A 211 -13.09 9.56 18.49
CA LEU A 211 -13.42 10.96 18.73
C LEU A 211 -14.94 11.13 18.67
N GLY A 212 -15.56 11.40 19.82
CA GLY A 212 -17.01 11.34 19.97
C GLY A 212 -17.77 12.36 19.13
N ASP A 213 -17.15 13.49 18.80
CA ASP A 213 -17.67 14.63 18.05
C ASP A 213 -17.16 14.73 16.60
N ALA A 214 -16.44 13.71 16.11
CA ALA A 214 -16.05 13.62 14.71
C ALA A 214 -17.25 13.66 13.75
N LEU A 215 -17.04 14.18 12.53
CA LEU A 215 -18.06 14.16 11.47
C LEU A 215 -18.48 12.74 11.12
N ALA A 216 -17.49 11.85 11.10
CA ALA A 216 -17.71 10.42 11.05
C ALA A 216 -16.61 9.70 11.83
N SER A 217 -16.98 8.68 12.60
CA SER A 217 -16.03 7.70 13.14
C SER A 217 -16.22 6.38 12.43
N ILE A 218 -15.15 5.79 11.90
CA ILE A 218 -15.19 4.57 11.09
C ILE A 218 -14.28 3.53 11.73
N GLU A 219 -14.87 2.58 12.46
CA GLU A 219 -14.16 1.52 13.15
C GLU A 219 -13.87 0.36 12.19
N CYS A 220 -12.61 -0.04 12.08
CA CYS A 220 -12.15 -0.97 11.05
C CYS A 220 -11.26 -2.08 11.63
N ASP A 221 -11.41 -3.29 11.08
CA ASP A 221 -10.37 -4.32 11.15
C ASP A 221 -9.47 -4.19 9.91
N ILE A 222 -8.15 -4.21 10.10
CA ILE A 222 -7.18 -4.22 9.00
C ILE A 222 -7.24 -5.58 8.31
N VAL A 223 -7.51 -5.58 7.01
CA VAL A 223 -7.60 -6.78 6.18
C VAL A 223 -6.49 -6.89 5.14
N CYS A 224 -5.77 -5.80 4.89
CA CYS A 224 -4.67 -5.78 3.93
C CYS A 224 -3.67 -4.66 4.29
N THR A 225 -2.38 -4.96 4.11
CA THR A 225 -1.26 -4.03 4.27
C THR A 225 -0.28 -4.28 3.13
N GLU A 226 -0.17 -3.33 2.21
CA GLU A 226 0.67 -3.48 1.02
C GLU A 226 1.72 -2.38 0.95
N VAL A 227 2.97 -2.77 0.74
CA VAL A 227 4.09 -1.84 0.61
C VAL A 227 4.08 -1.20 -0.78
N LEU A 228 3.96 0.12 -0.84
CA LEU A 228 3.94 0.92 -2.06
C LEU A 228 4.95 2.06 -1.94
N GLY A 229 6.15 1.84 -2.49
CA GLY A 229 7.26 2.79 -2.41
C GLY A 229 7.72 3.03 -0.96
N THR A 230 7.52 4.24 -0.44
CA THR A 230 7.88 4.65 0.93
C THR A 230 6.73 4.55 1.92
N HIS A 231 5.56 4.12 1.48
CA HIS A 231 4.34 4.04 2.26
C HIS A 231 3.80 2.61 2.28
N ASP A 232 2.98 2.32 3.28
CA ASP A 232 2.11 1.16 3.30
C ASP A 232 0.67 1.63 3.04
N LEU A 233 -0.03 0.95 2.15
CA LEU A 233 -1.48 1.04 2.03
C LEU A 233 -2.10 0.17 3.11
N ILE A 234 -2.83 0.78 4.03
CA ILE A 234 -3.64 0.09 5.04
C ILE A 234 -5.08 0.06 4.54
N VAL A 235 -5.66 -1.13 4.45
CA VAL A 235 -7.07 -1.33 4.09
C VAL A 235 -7.82 -1.90 5.28
N GLY A 236 -8.88 -1.20 5.68
CA GLY A 236 -9.77 -1.58 6.76
C GLY A 236 -11.14 -2.02 6.25
N LYS A 237 -11.63 -3.16 6.74
CA LYS A 237 -13.03 -3.55 6.61
C LYS A 237 -13.85 -2.87 7.71
N ILE A 238 -14.85 -2.10 7.30
CA ILE A 238 -15.66 -1.30 8.21
C ILE A 238 -16.55 -2.22 9.05
N ARG A 239 -16.54 -2.01 10.37
CA ARG A 239 -17.36 -2.76 11.34
C ARG A 239 -18.48 -1.92 11.94
N LYS A 240 -18.21 -0.65 12.17
CA LYS A 240 -19.16 0.29 12.76
C LYS A 240 -18.86 1.69 12.27
N THR A 241 -19.92 2.47 12.05
CA THR A 241 -19.81 3.89 11.75
C THR A 241 -20.74 4.70 12.65
N THR A 242 -20.30 5.89 13.00
CA THR A 242 -21.18 6.95 13.51
C THR A 242 -20.97 8.19 12.66
N CYS A 243 -22.02 8.98 12.43
CA CYS A 243 -21.96 10.19 11.62
C CYS A 243 -22.68 11.33 12.33
N ARG A 244 -22.17 12.56 12.16
CA ARG A 244 -22.77 13.78 12.70
C ARG A 244 -22.81 14.87 11.64
N PRO A 245 -23.86 15.71 11.62
CA PRO A 245 -23.89 16.88 10.77
C PRO A 245 -22.92 17.95 11.31
N ALA A 246 -21.85 18.23 10.58
CA ALA A 246 -20.90 19.30 10.87
C ALA A 246 -20.16 19.73 9.60
N GLN A 247 -19.48 20.87 9.65
CA GLN A 247 -18.69 21.38 8.52
C GLN A 247 -17.32 20.70 8.48
N PRO A 248 -16.89 20.17 7.32
CA PRO A 248 -15.59 19.51 7.20
C PRO A 248 -14.44 20.52 7.15
N VAL A 249 -13.28 20.10 7.65
CA VAL A 249 -12.01 20.78 7.37
C VAL A 249 -11.27 20.06 6.26
N ILE A 250 -10.67 20.81 5.34
CA ILE A 250 -9.88 20.27 4.23
C ILE A 250 -8.43 20.71 4.32
N ASN A 251 -7.52 19.88 3.85
CA ASN A 251 -6.16 20.27 3.51
C ASN A 251 -6.14 20.71 2.04
N PHE A 252 -5.67 21.93 1.77
CA PHE A 252 -5.45 22.44 0.43
C PHE A 252 -4.22 23.35 0.43
N ASN A 253 -3.35 23.22 -0.57
CA ASN A 253 -2.11 23.98 -0.68
C ASN A 253 -1.24 24.00 0.59
N SER A 254 -1.15 22.87 1.30
CA SER A 254 -0.41 22.71 2.57
C SER A 254 -0.95 23.53 3.75
N ALA A 255 -2.23 23.92 3.72
CA ALA A 255 -2.91 24.61 4.80
C ALA A 255 -4.31 24.02 5.04
N THR A 256 -4.84 24.25 6.23
CA THR A 256 -6.22 23.88 6.58
C THR A 256 -7.19 24.95 6.11
N HIS A 257 -8.24 24.55 5.39
CA HIS A 257 -9.28 25.42 4.88
C HIS A 257 -10.69 24.91 5.24
N ARG A 258 -11.65 25.83 5.20
CA ARG A 258 -13.09 25.57 5.36
C ARG A 258 -13.75 25.41 4.01
N LEU A 259 -14.73 24.51 3.90
CA LEU A 259 -15.55 24.39 2.69
C LEU A 259 -16.72 25.37 2.74
N SER A 260 -16.97 26.05 1.62
CA SER A 260 -18.18 26.86 1.42
C SER A 260 -18.94 26.34 0.20
N ARG A 261 -20.27 26.47 0.23
CA ARG A 261 -21.13 26.05 -0.87
C ARG A 261 -20.86 26.97 -2.08
N LEU A 262 -20.76 26.39 -3.27
CA LEU A 262 -20.76 27.16 -4.51
C LEU A 262 -22.11 27.90 -4.63
N GLN A 263 -22.04 29.18 -4.95
CA GLN A 263 -23.20 30.02 -5.20
C GLN A 263 -23.85 29.70 -6.54
#